data_AF-A0A7C4T4H6-F1
#
_entry.id   AF-A0A7C4T4H6-F1
#
_cell.length_a   1.000
_cell.length_b   1.000
_cell.length_c   1.000
_cell.angle_alpha   90.00
_cell.angle_beta   90.00
_cell.angle_gamma   90.00
#
_symmetry.space_group_name_H-M   'P 1'
#
loop_
_entity.id
_entity.type
_entity.pdbx_description
1 polymer ?
#
loop_
_entity_poly.entity_id
_entity_poly.type
_entity_poly.pdbx_seq_one_letter_code
_entity_poly.pdbx_strand_id
1 'polypeptide(L)'
;MACRYSLYNAGNVFLFFLFLPLNVYIMKFVQLKNTLIGRFSIFEPYHEMTHFISTRIGGYSRGPYESLNLGYGTDDDADTVTRNRLLLAEDLGIPLDWFVFPRQTHSNHVYRVVEGDRGLGSMDRQTAIPDTDALVTHVRHTCIVVQVADCVPVLLFDPVQRVIAVVHAGWRGTASAIVAETVRAMQHHYGSRPADILAAIGPSIQGCCYQVGEDVYQAFVSWDNTREKIFQYRNHQLLLDLVAANQLLLLNLGVDARNIATTDYCTRCNPGYFFSSRYGKGNTGRFIAGMMLW
;
A
#
# COMPACT_ATOMS: atom_id res chain seq x y z
N MET A 1 -14.90 20.41 -5.58
CA MET A 1 -13.74 20.81 -6.41
C MET A 1 -12.89 19.58 -6.64
N ALA A 2 -13.02 18.95 -7.81
CA ALA A 2 -12.21 17.80 -8.19
C ALA A 2 -10.77 18.27 -8.45
N CYS A 3 -9.82 17.70 -7.72
CA CYS A 3 -8.39 17.97 -7.88
C CYS A 3 -7.88 17.20 -9.10
N ARG A 4 -8.19 17.67 -10.32
CA ARG A 4 -7.57 17.15 -11.54
C ARG A 4 -6.20 17.79 -11.71
N TYR A 5 -5.17 16.97 -11.79
CA TYR A 5 -3.86 17.36 -12.27
C TYR A 5 -4.00 17.79 -13.74
N SER A 6 -3.80 19.08 -14.02
CA SER A 6 -3.56 19.57 -15.36
C SER A 6 -2.04 19.69 -15.54
N LEU A 7 -1.46 18.79 -16.31
CA LEU A 7 -0.11 18.93 -16.84
C LEU A 7 -0.19 18.82 -18.37
N TYR A 8 -0.65 19.89 -19.01
CA TYR A 8 -0.32 20.18 -20.39
C TYR A 8 -0.12 21.69 -20.51
N ASN A 9 1.14 22.10 -20.65
CA ASN A 9 1.47 23.35 -21.32
C ASN A 9 2.66 23.12 -22.23
N ALA A 10 2.47 23.52 -23.48
CA ALA A 10 3.28 23.18 -24.64
C ALA A 10 4.57 24.02 -24.73
N GLY A 11 5.63 23.38 -25.20
CA GLY A 11 6.86 24.01 -25.68
C GLY A 11 7.58 23.03 -26.61
N ASN A 12 7.60 23.34 -27.91
CA ASN A 12 8.16 22.52 -28.99
C ASN A 12 9.66 22.23 -28.81
N VAL A 13 10.03 20.94 -28.74
CA VAL A 13 11.30 20.43 -29.29
C VAL A 13 11.03 19.04 -29.87
N PHE A 14 11.30 18.89 -31.17
CA PHE A 14 11.25 17.63 -31.91
C PHE A 14 12.27 16.63 -31.35
N LEU A 15 11.81 15.49 -30.83
CA LEU A 15 12.61 14.26 -30.74
C LEU A 15 11.69 13.05 -30.92
N PHE A 16 11.98 12.28 -31.96
CA PHE A 16 11.37 10.97 -32.23
C PHE A 16 11.69 10.02 -31.07
N PHE A 17 10.71 9.78 -30.21
CA PHE A 17 10.64 8.56 -29.40
C PHE A 17 9.41 7.78 -29.84
N LEU A 18 9.62 6.52 -30.20
CA LEU A 18 8.54 5.55 -30.38
C LEU A 18 7.69 5.52 -29.09
N PHE A 19 6.52 6.15 -29.12
CA PHE A 19 5.50 5.99 -28.10
C PHE A 19 4.94 4.58 -28.21
N LEU A 20 5.58 3.61 -27.55
CA LEU A 20 4.85 2.46 -27.04
C LEU A 20 3.82 3.04 -26.06
N PRO A 21 2.52 2.72 -26.17
CA PRO A 21 1.54 3.18 -25.19
C PRO A 21 2.00 2.67 -23.83
N LEU A 22 2.34 3.59 -22.93
CA LEU A 22 2.47 3.25 -21.52
C LEU A 22 1.14 2.62 -21.13
N ASN A 23 1.14 1.32 -20.80
CA ASN A 23 -0.04 0.66 -20.27
C ASN A 23 -0.50 1.46 -19.05
N VAL A 24 -1.61 2.20 -19.18
CA VAL A 24 -2.17 2.96 -18.08
C VAL A 24 -2.91 1.96 -17.19
N TYR A 25 -2.22 1.41 -16.19
CA TYR A 25 -2.88 0.61 -15.17
C TYR A 25 -3.75 1.51 -14.30
N ILE A 26 -4.93 1.01 -13.97
CA ILE A 26 -5.90 1.73 -13.15
C ILE A 26 -6.29 0.89 -11.94
N MET A 27 -6.57 1.57 -10.82
CA MET A 27 -7.27 0.96 -9.71
C MET A 27 -8.78 1.12 -9.94
N LYS A 28 -9.50 0.01 -9.99
CA LYS A 28 -10.96 -0.05 -10.09
C LYS A 28 -11.54 -0.47 -8.75
N PHE A 29 -12.71 0.08 -8.41
CA PHE A 29 -13.49 -0.44 -7.30
C PHE A 29 -14.32 -1.65 -7.75
N VAL A 30 -14.41 -2.65 -6.89
CA VAL A 30 -15.19 -3.87 -7.07
C VAL A 30 -16.08 -4.02 -5.86
N GLN A 31 -17.39 -4.00 -6.10
CA GLN A 31 -18.39 -4.27 -5.08
C GLN A 31 -18.45 -5.79 -4.85
N LEU A 32 -18.17 -6.21 -3.62
CA LEU A 32 -18.42 -7.56 -3.14
C LEU A 32 -19.84 -7.63 -2.55
N LYS A 33 -20.17 -8.70 -1.84
CA LYS A 33 -21.50 -8.87 -1.25
C LYS A 33 -21.84 -7.74 -0.28
N ASN A 34 -20.91 -7.34 0.59
CA ASN A 34 -21.14 -6.30 1.60
C ASN A 34 -20.11 -5.15 1.50
N THR A 35 -18.89 -5.47 1.12
CA THR A 35 -17.73 -4.56 1.15
C THR A 35 -17.37 -4.06 -0.25
N LEU A 36 -16.72 -2.90 -0.30
CA LEU A 36 -16.12 -2.36 -1.52
C LEU A 36 -14.59 -2.49 -1.42
N ILE A 37 -13.96 -3.05 -2.46
CA ILE A 37 -12.49 -3.20 -2.53
C ILE A 37 -11.93 -2.55 -3.80
N GLY A 38 -10.67 -2.12 -3.75
CA GLY A 38 -9.88 -1.73 -4.90
C GLY A 38 -9.10 -2.90 -5.48
N ARG A 39 -9.05 -3.00 -6.82
CA ARG A 39 -8.16 -3.88 -7.56
C ARG A 39 -7.45 -3.11 -8.67
N PHE A 40 -6.20 -3.47 -8.89
CA PHE A 40 -5.31 -2.90 -9.91
C PHE A 40 -5.31 -3.78 -11.15
N SER A 41 -5.42 -3.15 -12.33
CA SER A 41 -5.43 -3.87 -13.60
C SER A 41 -4.09 -4.53 -13.96
N ILE A 42 -2.98 -4.11 -13.35
CA ILE A 42 -1.67 -4.72 -13.57
C ILE A 42 -1.61 -6.20 -13.16
N PHE A 43 -2.43 -6.59 -12.17
CA PHE A 43 -2.48 -7.96 -11.67
C PHE A 43 -3.63 -8.78 -12.28
N GLU A 44 -4.54 -8.18 -13.05
CA GLU A 44 -5.69 -8.89 -13.67
C GLU A 44 -5.29 -10.13 -14.50
N PRO A 45 -4.15 -10.16 -15.21
CA PRO A 45 -3.74 -11.35 -15.98
C PRO A 45 -3.31 -12.57 -15.15
N TYR A 46 -3.10 -12.44 -13.83
CA TYR A 46 -2.47 -13.46 -13.00
C TYR A 46 -3.51 -14.10 -12.06
N HIS A 47 -4.02 -15.27 -12.45
CA HIS A 47 -5.10 -15.95 -11.73
C HIS A 47 -4.61 -16.82 -10.55
N GLU A 48 -3.32 -17.12 -10.50
CA GLU A 48 -2.64 -17.82 -9.40
C GLU A 48 -2.50 -16.96 -8.13
N MET A 49 -2.82 -15.68 -8.23
CA MET A 49 -2.68 -14.71 -7.15
C MET A 49 -3.96 -13.88 -7.05
N THR A 50 -4.31 -13.46 -5.85
CA THR A 50 -5.33 -12.46 -5.62
C THR A 50 -4.80 -11.32 -4.77
N HIS A 51 -5.29 -10.12 -5.03
CA HIS A 51 -4.99 -8.93 -4.27
C HIS A 51 -6.23 -8.10 -4.03
N PHE A 52 -6.15 -7.24 -3.04
CA PHE A 52 -7.21 -6.30 -2.71
C PHE A 52 -6.68 -5.12 -1.89
N ILE A 53 -7.41 -4.02 -1.97
CA ILE A 53 -7.31 -2.90 -1.03
C ILE A 53 -8.71 -2.68 -0.48
N SER A 54 -8.93 -2.90 0.81
CA SER A 54 -10.24 -2.65 1.40
C SER A 54 -10.54 -1.15 1.42
N THR A 55 -11.82 -0.81 1.39
CA THR A 55 -12.29 0.55 1.70
C THR A 55 -12.80 0.61 3.14
N ARG A 56 -13.34 1.75 3.56
CA ARG A 56 -14.05 1.89 4.83
C ARG A 56 -15.51 1.44 4.78
N ILE A 57 -16.02 0.96 3.64
CA ILE A 57 -17.44 0.73 3.37
C ILE A 57 -17.84 -0.72 3.69
N GLY A 58 -18.98 -0.88 4.36
CA GLY A 58 -19.67 -2.16 4.52
C GLY A 58 -19.55 -2.80 5.91
N GLY A 59 -18.85 -2.18 6.86
CA GLY A 59 -18.62 -2.79 8.18
C GLY A 59 -19.61 -2.38 9.28
N TYR A 60 -19.25 -2.70 10.52
CA TYR A 60 -20.08 -2.56 11.72
C TYR A 60 -19.62 -1.46 12.69
N SER A 61 -18.39 -0.94 12.52
CA SER A 61 -17.85 0.11 13.37
C SER A 61 -18.64 1.42 13.24
N ARG A 62 -18.58 2.26 14.27
CA ARG A 62 -19.33 3.52 14.36
C ARG A 62 -18.41 4.71 14.65
N GLY A 63 -18.94 5.92 14.48
CA GLY A 63 -18.23 7.15 14.82
C GLY A 63 -16.94 7.32 14.01
N PRO A 64 -15.77 7.58 14.65
CA PRO A 64 -14.51 7.78 13.93
C PRO A 64 -14.06 6.55 13.13
N TYR A 65 -14.58 5.36 13.46
CA TYR A 65 -14.22 4.09 12.85
C TYR A 65 -15.22 3.61 11.79
N GLU A 66 -16.27 4.39 11.52
CA GLU A 66 -17.34 3.98 10.61
C GLU A 66 -16.81 3.71 9.19
N SER A 67 -17.05 2.58 8.53
CA SER A 67 -17.84 1.41 8.95
C SER A 67 -16.98 0.14 9.07
N LEU A 68 -16.00 -0.05 8.17
CA LEU A 68 -15.17 -1.27 8.08
C LEU A 68 -13.76 -1.04 8.65
N ASN A 69 -13.65 -0.71 9.94
CA ASN A 69 -12.34 -0.65 10.59
C ASN A 69 -11.77 -2.05 10.79
N LEU A 70 -10.56 -2.28 10.29
CA LEU A 70 -9.88 -3.59 10.32
C LEU A 70 -8.65 -3.60 11.23
N GLY A 71 -8.38 -2.51 11.96
CA GLY A 71 -7.18 -2.38 12.78
C GLY A 71 -7.45 -2.51 14.28
N TYR A 72 -6.84 -3.50 14.93
CA TYR A 72 -6.84 -3.59 16.41
C TYR A 72 -5.98 -2.53 17.10
N GLY A 73 -5.25 -1.71 16.34
CA GLY A 73 -4.40 -0.65 16.88
C GLY A 73 -5.12 0.69 17.10
N THR A 74 -6.45 0.70 17.11
CA THR A 74 -7.31 1.88 17.30
C THR A 74 -8.11 1.73 18.59
N ASP A 75 -8.73 2.82 19.09
CA ASP A 75 -9.63 2.77 20.25
C ASP A 75 -11.05 2.27 19.89
N ASP A 76 -11.15 1.43 18.86
CA ASP A 76 -12.42 0.81 18.44
C ASP A 76 -12.68 -0.45 19.26
N ASP A 77 -13.94 -0.87 19.30
CA ASP A 77 -14.33 -2.11 19.97
C ASP A 77 -13.71 -3.34 19.28
N ALA A 78 -12.97 -4.16 20.03
CA ALA A 78 -12.21 -5.28 19.48
C ALA A 78 -13.12 -6.36 18.86
N ASP A 79 -14.29 -6.63 19.44
CA ASP A 79 -15.25 -7.58 18.88
C ASP A 79 -15.80 -7.05 17.55
N THR A 80 -16.05 -5.75 17.45
CA THR A 80 -16.48 -5.10 16.22
C THR A 80 -15.40 -5.15 15.13
N VAL A 81 -14.13 -4.92 15.48
CA VAL A 81 -13.00 -5.10 14.54
C VAL A 81 -12.89 -6.56 14.08
N THR A 82 -13.06 -7.53 14.98
CA THR A 82 -13.08 -8.96 14.65
C THR A 82 -14.19 -9.27 13.64
N ARG A 83 -15.40 -8.74 13.89
CA ARG A 83 -16.54 -8.89 12.97
C ARG A 83 -16.28 -8.29 11.59
N ASN A 84 -15.64 -7.13 11.53
CA ASN A 84 -15.27 -6.50 10.26
C ASN A 84 -14.25 -7.35 9.48
N ARG A 85 -13.27 -7.95 10.17
CA ARG A 85 -12.29 -8.85 9.55
C ARG A 85 -12.94 -10.13 9.02
N LEU A 86 -13.84 -10.74 9.81
CA LEU A 86 -14.62 -11.90 9.38
C LEU A 86 -15.49 -11.58 8.16
N LEU A 87 -16.14 -10.40 8.15
CA LEU A 87 -16.94 -9.94 7.02
C LEU A 87 -16.12 -9.80 5.74
N LEU A 88 -14.95 -9.15 5.83
CA LEU A 88 -14.07 -8.99 4.67
C LEU A 88 -13.54 -10.35 4.19
N ALA A 89 -13.17 -11.25 5.11
CA ALA A 89 -12.73 -12.60 4.80
C ALA A 89 -13.81 -13.41 4.05
N GLU A 90 -15.07 -13.38 4.52
CA GLU A 90 -16.22 -13.99 3.83
C GLU A 90 -16.40 -13.42 2.42
N ASP A 91 -16.42 -12.09 2.29
CA ASP A 91 -16.62 -11.40 1.01
C ASP A 91 -15.51 -11.71 -0.01
N LEU A 92 -14.27 -11.90 0.47
CA LEU A 92 -13.12 -12.28 -0.37
C LEU A 92 -13.09 -13.77 -0.70
N GLY A 93 -13.83 -14.61 0.03
CA GLY A 93 -13.72 -16.06 -0.05
C GLY A 93 -12.38 -16.59 0.47
N ILE A 94 -11.74 -15.89 1.41
CA ILE A 94 -10.46 -16.27 2.00
C ILE A 94 -10.70 -16.53 3.50
N PRO A 95 -10.43 -17.73 4.02
CA PRO A 95 -10.55 -18.01 5.45
C PRO A 95 -9.72 -17.03 6.30
N LEU A 96 -10.29 -16.49 7.38
CA LEU A 96 -9.59 -15.49 8.23
C LEU A 96 -8.33 -16.07 8.90
N ASP A 97 -8.32 -17.37 9.16
CA ASP A 97 -7.16 -18.10 9.69
C ASP A 97 -6.02 -18.24 8.67
N TRP A 98 -6.21 -17.87 7.40
CA TRP A 98 -5.14 -17.76 6.42
C TRP A 98 -4.48 -16.38 6.41
N PHE A 99 -5.06 -15.39 7.08
CA PHE A 99 -4.51 -14.05 7.11
C PHE A 99 -3.32 -13.94 8.07
N VAL A 100 -2.30 -13.21 7.66
CA VAL A 100 -1.13 -12.89 8.49
C VAL A 100 -0.99 -11.38 8.58
N PHE A 101 -1.06 -10.87 9.80
CA PHE A 101 -0.95 -9.44 10.10
C PHE A 101 0.36 -9.14 10.82
N PRO A 102 1.05 -8.04 10.45
CA PRO A 102 2.16 -7.53 11.21
C PRO A 102 1.71 -6.48 12.25
N ARG A 103 2.51 -6.34 13.30
CA ARG A 103 2.47 -5.22 14.24
C ARG A 103 3.43 -4.14 13.73
N GLN A 104 2.87 -3.27 12.90
CA GLN A 104 3.57 -2.17 12.23
C GLN A 104 4.09 -1.13 13.23
N THR A 105 5.36 -0.78 13.09
CA THR A 105 6.10 0.17 13.93
C THR A 105 6.65 1.36 13.13
N HIS A 106 6.35 1.43 11.83
CA HIS A 106 6.95 2.37 10.87
C HIS A 106 8.48 2.17 10.71
N SER A 107 8.94 0.93 10.92
CA SER A 107 10.30 0.46 10.66
C SER A 107 10.52 0.25 9.15
N ASN A 108 11.68 -0.30 8.79
CA ASN A 108 11.94 -0.89 7.48
C ASN A 108 12.09 -2.42 7.54
N HIS A 109 11.59 -3.06 8.61
CA HIS A 109 11.73 -4.49 8.80
C HIS A 109 10.80 -5.29 7.89
N VAL A 110 11.40 -6.25 7.20
CA VAL A 110 10.74 -7.19 6.30
C VAL A 110 10.74 -8.57 6.94
N TYR A 111 9.57 -9.19 7.04
CA TYR A 111 9.44 -10.54 7.57
C TYR A 111 9.06 -11.53 6.47
N ARG A 112 9.77 -12.67 6.44
CA ARG A 112 9.52 -13.77 5.52
C ARG A 112 8.50 -14.72 6.13
N VAL A 113 7.25 -14.63 5.67
CA VAL A 113 6.14 -15.44 6.17
C VAL A 113 6.27 -16.88 5.69
N VAL A 114 6.13 -17.82 6.63
CA VAL A 114 6.11 -19.27 6.39
C VAL A 114 4.74 -19.87 6.71
N GLU A 115 4.51 -21.14 6.36
CA GLU A 115 3.20 -21.79 6.54
C GLU A 115 2.70 -21.80 7.99
N GLY A 116 3.60 -21.95 8.97
CA GLY A 116 3.26 -21.93 10.39
C GLY A 116 2.78 -20.57 10.92
N ASP A 117 2.89 -19.50 10.15
CA ASP A 117 2.48 -18.15 10.55
C ASP A 117 1.01 -17.85 10.23
N ARG A 118 0.29 -18.75 9.54
CA ARG A 118 -1.12 -18.56 9.18
C ARG A 118 -1.95 -18.22 10.42
N GLY A 119 -2.76 -17.16 10.31
CA GLY A 119 -3.66 -16.69 11.36
C GLY A 119 -3.00 -15.76 12.38
N LEU A 120 -1.67 -15.60 12.36
CA LEU A 120 -1.01 -14.68 13.28
C LEU A 120 -1.51 -13.26 13.08
N GLY A 121 -1.96 -12.64 14.18
CA GLY A 121 -2.49 -11.29 14.16
C GLY A 121 -3.91 -11.15 13.61
N SER A 122 -4.57 -12.23 13.14
CA SER A 122 -5.88 -12.14 12.47
C SER A 122 -7.04 -11.86 13.45
N MET A 123 -7.03 -12.50 14.62
CA MET A 123 -8.03 -12.32 15.69
C MET A 123 -7.45 -11.69 16.96
N ASP A 124 -6.14 -11.63 17.12
CA ASP A 124 -5.49 -11.03 18.28
C ASP A 124 -4.23 -10.24 17.85
N ARG A 125 -4.20 -8.95 18.16
CA ARG A 125 -3.06 -8.06 17.86
C ARG A 125 -1.75 -8.54 18.50
N GLN A 126 -1.78 -9.22 19.64
CA GLN A 126 -0.56 -9.61 20.36
C GLN A 126 0.20 -10.73 19.66
N THR A 127 -0.52 -11.59 18.90
CA THR A 127 0.07 -12.67 18.11
C THR A 127 0.60 -12.19 16.75
N ALA A 128 0.31 -10.95 16.34
CA ALA A 128 0.81 -10.37 15.11
C ALA A 128 2.35 -10.33 15.08
N ILE A 129 2.92 -10.51 13.89
CA ILE A 129 4.38 -10.50 13.67
C ILE A 129 4.96 -9.20 14.25
N PRO A 130 5.80 -9.26 15.29
CA PRO A 130 6.28 -8.08 15.98
C PRO A 130 7.19 -7.24 15.08
N ASP A 131 7.16 -5.92 15.29
CA ASP A 131 8.13 -4.95 14.72
C ASP A 131 8.42 -5.16 13.23
N THR A 132 7.34 -5.19 12.44
CA THR A 132 7.38 -5.55 11.03
C THR A 132 6.47 -4.63 10.23
N ASP A 133 6.96 -4.13 9.11
CA ASP A 133 6.20 -3.23 8.23
C ASP A 133 6.11 -3.75 6.78
N ALA A 134 6.79 -4.85 6.46
CA ALA A 134 6.62 -5.56 5.20
C ALA A 134 6.56 -7.08 5.40
N LEU A 135 5.69 -7.75 4.66
CA LEU A 135 5.59 -9.20 4.63
C LEU A 135 5.93 -9.69 3.22
N VAL A 136 6.67 -10.79 3.11
CA VAL A 136 7.00 -11.45 1.83
C VAL A 136 6.82 -12.96 1.95
N THR A 137 6.27 -13.60 0.91
CA THR A 137 6.12 -15.06 0.88
C THR A 137 5.92 -15.64 -0.53
N HIS A 138 6.20 -16.93 -0.69
CA HIS A 138 5.72 -17.78 -1.81
C HIS A 138 4.74 -18.86 -1.34
N VAL A 139 4.37 -18.85 -0.04
CA VAL A 139 3.50 -19.87 0.54
C VAL A 139 2.07 -19.63 0.05
N ARG A 140 1.49 -20.66 -0.57
CA ARG A 140 0.10 -20.66 -1.03
C ARG A 140 -0.88 -20.63 0.13
N HIS A 141 -2.11 -20.22 -0.13
CA HIS A 141 -3.19 -20.15 0.86
C HIS A 141 -2.78 -19.38 2.13
N THR A 142 -1.99 -18.32 1.95
CA THR A 142 -1.51 -17.45 3.04
C THR A 142 -1.70 -16.01 2.61
N CYS A 143 -2.67 -15.33 3.21
CA CYS A 143 -3.02 -13.95 2.87
C CYS A 143 -2.23 -12.98 3.74
N ILE A 144 -1.18 -12.39 3.17
CA ILE A 144 -0.38 -11.38 3.86
C ILE A 144 -1.02 -10.00 3.67
N VAL A 145 -1.09 -9.21 4.74
CA VAL A 145 -1.73 -7.89 4.69
C VAL A 145 -0.93 -6.82 5.46
N VAL A 146 -1.14 -5.56 5.10
CA VAL A 146 -0.72 -4.39 5.88
C VAL A 146 -1.90 -3.46 6.14
N GLN A 147 -1.88 -2.77 7.28
CA GLN A 147 -2.94 -1.85 7.69
C GLN A 147 -2.51 -0.40 7.43
N VAL A 148 -3.41 0.41 6.91
CA VAL A 148 -3.10 1.78 6.48
C VAL A 148 -4.23 2.75 6.82
N ALA A 149 -3.84 3.99 7.06
CA ALA A 149 -4.67 5.18 7.06
C ALA A 149 -3.75 6.38 6.79
N ASP A 150 -3.52 6.68 5.51
CA ASP A 150 -2.57 7.64 4.91
C ASP A 150 -1.21 7.10 4.49
N CYS A 151 -0.59 6.19 5.23
CA CYS A 151 0.67 5.57 4.79
C CYS A 151 0.48 4.79 3.47
N VAL A 152 1.55 4.62 2.69
CA VAL A 152 1.47 4.03 1.35
C VAL A 152 1.49 2.50 1.43
N PRO A 153 0.41 1.78 1.03
CA PRO A 153 0.51 0.36 0.80
C PRO A 153 1.17 0.09 -0.57
N VAL A 154 2.25 -0.68 -0.59
CA VAL A 154 2.87 -1.16 -1.84
C VAL A 154 2.69 -2.66 -1.95
N LEU A 155 2.13 -3.12 -3.06
CA LEU A 155 1.91 -4.52 -3.40
C LEU A 155 2.95 -4.92 -4.43
N LEU A 156 3.71 -5.99 -4.19
CA LEU A 156 4.74 -6.50 -5.10
C LEU A 156 4.43 -7.96 -5.46
N PHE A 157 4.58 -8.30 -6.74
CA PHE A 157 4.40 -9.66 -7.21
C PHE A 157 5.45 -10.02 -8.25
N ASP A 158 6.13 -11.14 -8.04
CA ASP A 158 6.97 -11.78 -9.03
C ASP A 158 6.22 -13.00 -9.59
N PRO A 159 5.73 -12.96 -10.85
CA PRO A 159 5.04 -14.08 -11.47
C PRO A 159 5.97 -15.24 -11.86
N VAL A 160 7.27 -14.99 -12.02
CA VAL A 160 8.25 -16.02 -12.39
C VAL A 160 8.57 -16.89 -11.18
N GLN A 161 8.89 -16.26 -10.04
CA GLN A 161 9.20 -16.97 -8.79
C GLN A 161 7.95 -17.27 -7.94
N ARG A 162 6.79 -16.71 -8.31
CA ARG A 162 5.52 -16.80 -7.57
C ARG A 162 5.68 -16.31 -6.13
N VAL A 163 6.16 -15.07 -6.00
CA VAL A 163 6.40 -14.43 -4.71
C VAL A 163 5.55 -13.18 -4.62
N ILE A 164 4.87 -13.01 -3.49
CA ILE A 164 4.11 -11.80 -3.18
C ILE A 164 4.76 -11.07 -2.00
N ALA A 165 4.63 -9.75 -1.99
CA ALA A 165 4.95 -8.93 -0.83
C ALA A 165 3.94 -7.80 -0.65
N VAL A 166 3.69 -7.44 0.60
CA VAL A 166 2.87 -6.27 0.97
C VAL A 166 3.65 -5.40 1.93
N VAL A 167 3.68 -4.09 1.67
CA VAL A 167 4.56 -3.14 2.34
C VAL A 167 3.77 -1.97 2.88
N HIS A 168 3.99 -1.63 4.15
CA HIS A 168 3.53 -0.41 4.78
C HIS A 168 4.63 0.66 4.72
N ALA A 169 4.50 1.59 3.78
CA ALA A 169 5.47 2.65 3.57
C ALA A 169 4.90 4.00 4.07
N GLY A 170 4.97 4.22 5.39
CA GLY A 170 4.87 5.57 5.96
C GLY A 170 6.17 6.36 5.72
N TRP A 171 6.19 7.65 6.06
CA TRP A 171 7.36 8.49 5.75
C TRP A 171 8.69 7.98 6.36
N ARG A 172 8.67 7.39 7.56
CA ARG A 172 9.86 6.81 8.21
C ARG A 172 10.35 5.56 7.46
N GLY A 173 9.44 4.66 7.13
CA GLY A 173 9.74 3.46 6.34
C GLY A 173 10.22 3.81 4.93
N THR A 174 9.61 4.82 4.29
CA THR A 174 10.06 5.31 2.99
C THR A 174 11.45 5.94 3.09
N ALA A 175 11.71 6.85 4.02
CA ALA A 175 13.06 7.42 4.23
C ALA A 175 14.13 6.33 4.48
N SER A 176 13.75 5.27 5.19
CA SER A 176 14.58 4.09 5.48
C SER A 176 14.52 3.01 4.38
N ALA A 177 13.98 3.35 3.21
CA ALA A 177 13.92 2.54 2.01
C ALA A 177 13.26 1.14 2.14
N ILE A 178 12.17 1.01 2.92
CA ILE A 178 11.48 -0.28 3.15
C ILE A 178 11.09 -1.02 1.86
N VAL A 179 10.70 -0.31 0.81
CA VAL A 179 10.38 -0.93 -0.49
C VAL A 179 11.63 -1.56 -1.12
N ALA A 180 12.79 -0.92 -0.96
CA ALA A 180 14.07 -1.48 -1.41
C ALA A 180 14.48 -2.70 -0.59
N GLU A 181 14.32 -2.64 0.74
CA GLU A 181 14.56 -3.80 1.60
C GLU A 181 13.63 -4.97 1.25
N THR A 182 12.37 -4.69 0.89
CA THR A 182 11.42 -5.73 0.49
C THR A 182 11.81 -6.39 -0.83
N VAL A 183 12.18 -5.60 -1.85
CA VAL A 183 12.67 -6.16 -3.12
C VAL A 183 13.96 -6.96 -2.89
N ARG A 184 14.90 -6.47 -2.08
CA ARG A 184 16.10 -7.22 -1.71
C ARG A 184 15.78 -8.53 -1.00
N ALA A 185 14.79 -8.55 -0.11
CA ALA A 185 14.31 -9.77 0.54
C ALA A 185 13.73 -10.76 -0.49
N MET A 186 12.97 -10.29 -1.48
CA MET A 186 12.47 -11.12 -2.59
C MET A 186 13.64 -11.72 -3.40
N GLN A 187 14.65 -10.90 -3.75
CA GLN A 187 15.85 -11.36 -4.46
C GLN A 187 16.62 -12.41 -3.64
N HIS A 188 16.89 -12.11 -2.38
CA HIS A 188 17.70 -12.94 -1.50
C HIS A 188 17.05 -14.28 -1.17
N HIS A 189 15.75 -14.29 -0.85
CA HIS A 189 15.07 -15.51 -0.41
C HIS A 189 14.51 -16.37 -1.54
N TYR A 190 14.22 -15.78 -2.70
CA TYR A 190 13.47 -16.45 -3.77
C TYR A 190 14.10 -16.30 -5.16
N GLY A 191 15.19 -15.56 -5.29
CA GLY A 191 15.83 -15.35 -6.60
C GLY A 191 15.02 -14.44 -7.53
N SER A 192 14.09 -13.65 -6.99
CA SER A 192 13.33 -12.68 -7.77
C SER A 192 14.26 -11.71 -8.50
N ARG A 193 13.87 -11.28 -9.69
CA ARG A 193 14.60 -10.25 -10.45
C ARG A 193 13.75 -8.98 -10.48
N PRO A 194 14.28 -7.79 -10.14
CA PRO A 194 13.50 -6.56 -10.16
C PRO A 194 12.75 -6.30 -11.47
N ALA A 195 13.34 -6.65 -12.61
CA ALA A 195 12.71 -6.53 -13.93
C ALA A 195 11.45 -7.40 -14.12
N ASP A 196 11.32 -8.50 -13.36
CA ASP A 196 10.17 -9.41 -13.42
C ASP A 196 9.10 -9.02 -12.38
N ILE A 197 9.42 -8.13 -11.43
CA ILE A 197 8.48 -7.70 -10.38
C ILE A 197 7.46 -6.72 -10.95
N LEU A 198 6.20 -7.00 -10.66
CA LEU A 198 5.06 -6.09 -10.80
C LEU A 198 4.79 -5.39 -9.48
N ALA A 199 4.51 -4.09 -9.53
CA ALA A 199 4.22 -3.28 -8.36
C ALA A 199 2.91 -2.50 -8.53
N ALA A 200 2.14 -2.40 -7.46
CA ALA A 200 1.04 -1.46 -7.35
C ALA A 200 1.18 -0.61 -6.08
N ILE A 201 1.18 0.71 -6.25
CA ILE A 201 1.23 1.69 -5.16
C ILE A 201 -0.20 2.18 -4.90
N GLY A 202 -0.74 1.81 -3.74
CA GLY A 202 -2.16 1.99 -3.41
C GLY A 202 -2.54 3.36 -2.84
N PRO A 203 -3.84 3.55 -2.53
CA PRO A 203 -4.39 4.77 -1.97
C PRO A 203 -3.68 5.17 -0.68
N SER A 204 -3.27 6.43 -0.60
CA SER A 204 -2.49 6.98 0.50
C SER A 204 -2.68 8.50 0.57
N ILE A 205 -2.09 9.17 1.55
CA ILE A 205 -2.09 10.63 1.52
C ILE A 205 -1.11 11.10 0.44
N GLN A 206 -1.61 11.90 -0.49
CA GLN A 206 -0.83 12.35 -1.65
C GLN A 206 -0.16 13.70 -1.39
N GLY A 207 0.78 14.08 -2.25
CA GLY A 207 1.46 15.38 -2.21
C GLY A 207 0.48 16.57 -2.25
N CYS A 208 -0.74 16.40 -2.77
CA CYS A 208 -1.77 17.42 -2.72
C CYS A 208 -2.24 17.78 -1.28
N CYS A 209 -1.98 16.91 -0.30
CA CYS A 209 -2.53 16.98 1.05
C CYS A 209 -1.50 16.79 2.18
N TYR A 210 -0.34 16.21 1.89
CA TYR A 210 0.61 15.78 2.91
C TYR A 210 1.63 16.86 3.25
N GLN A 211 1.20 17.79 4.09
CA GLN A 211 2.08 18.78 4.70
C GLN A 211 2.95 18.14 5.78
N VAL A 212 4.25 18.42 5.71
CA VAL A 212 5.27 17.91 6.61
C VAL A 212 6.17 19.03 7.15
N GLY A 213 6.85 18.74 8.26
CA GLY A 213 7.82 19.64 8.88
C GLY A 213 9.24 19.38 8.40
N GLU A 214 10.16 20.18 8.94
CA GLU A 214 11.58 20.08 8.67
C GLU A 214 12.17 18.74 9.13
N ASP A 215 11.64 18.16 10.21
CA ASP A 215 12.01 16.84 10.73
C ASP A 215 11.86 15.74 9.67
N VAL A 216 10.73 15.75 8.96
CA VAL A 216 10.48 14.81 7.86
C VAL A 216 11.37 15.15 6.68
N TYR A 217 11.57 16.43 6.35
CA TYR A 217 12.45 16.82 5.24
C TYR A 217 13.88 16.31 5.46
N GLN A 218 14.43 16.47 6.67
CA GLN A 218 15.78 16.03 7.05
C GLN A 218 15.94 14.51 7.06
N ALA A 219 14.87 13.76 7.34
CA ALA A 219 14.93 12.30 7.26
C ALA A 219 15.24 11.77 5.85
N PHE A 220 15.00 12.59 4.81
CA PHE A 220 15.33 12.27 3.42
C PHE A 220 16.66 12.88 2.96
N VAL A 221 17.53 13.34 3.86
CA VAL A 221 18.76 14.07 3.47
C VAL A 221 19.66 13.27 2.52
N SER A 222 19.73 11.95 2.68
CA SER A 222 20.51 11.04 1.83
C SER A 222 19.89 10.78 0.44
N TRP A 223 18.72 11.35 0.16
CA TRP A 223 17.99 11.17 -1.10
C TRP A 223 18.32 12.24 -2.16
N ASP A 224 19.41 12.99 -2.03
CA ASP A 224 19.98 13.99 -2.96
C ASP A 224 19.06 14.43 -4.14
N ASN A 225 19.45 14.12 -5.38
CA ASN A 225 18.79 14.52 -6.64
C ASN A 225 17.35 13.98 -6.80
N THR A 226 16.85 13.21 -5.83
CA THR A 226 15.47 12.73 -5.81
C THR A 226 14.58 13.49 -4.84
N ARG A 227 15.14 14.24 -3.87
CA ARG A 227 14.36 15.07 -2.92
C ARG A 227 13.52 16.11 -3.64
N GLU A 228 14.09 16.80 -4.61
CA GLU A 228 13.39 17.82 -5.40
C GLU A 228 12.22 17.25 -6.22
N LYS A 229 12.20 15.93 -6.46
CA LYS A 229 11.12 15.24 -7.17
C LYS A 229 9.96 14.85 -6.26
N ILE A 230 10.19 14.78 -4.95
CA ILE A 230 9.21 14.27 -3.97
C ILE A 230 8.76 15.35 -2.98
N PHE A 231 9.51 16.45 -2.84
CA PHE A 231 9.14 17.61 -2.04
C PHE A 231 8.77 18.80 -2.91
N GLN A 232 7.68 19.48 -2.55
CA GLN A 232 7.22 20.69 -3.24
C GLN A 232 6.78 21.75 -2.23
N TYR A 233 7.21 23.00 -2.43
CA TYR A 233 6.66 24.14 -1.71
C TYR A 233 5.41 24.65 -2.39
N ARG A 234 4.31 24.76 -1.63
CA ARG A 234 3.07 25.39 -2.09
C ARG A 234 2.47 26.22 -0.97
N ASN A 235 2.19 27.50 -1.22
CA ASN A 235 1.63 28.42 -0.22
C ASN A 235 2.42 28.43 1.11
N HIS A 236 3.75 28.47 1.04
CA HIS A 236 4.66 28.39 2.20
C HIS A 236 4.58 27.08 3.01
N GLN A 237 3.95 26.04 2.48
CA GLN A 237 3.90 24.71 3.08
C GLN A 237 4.80 23.75 2.29
N LEU A 238 5.58 22.95 3.01
CA LEU A 238 6.33 21.85 2.43
C LEU A 238 5.44 20.62 2.32
N LEU A 239 5.27 20.12 1.11
CA LEU A 239 4.47 18.95 0.78
C LEU A 239 5.38 17.80 0.37
N LEU A 240 5.07 16.59 0.83
CA LEU A 240 5.77 15.36 0.49
C LEU A 240 4.87 14.42 -0.31
N ASP A 241 5.36 13.96 -1.45
CA ASP A 241 4.75 12.92 -2.26
C ASP A 241 5.40 11.55 -1.97
N LEU A 242 4.76 10.78 -1.08
CA LEU A 242 5.23 9.44 -0.74
C LEU A 242 5.02 8.43 -1.88
N VAL A 243 4.05 8.64 -2.77
CA VAL A 243 3.84 7.75 -3.93
C VAL A 243 5.01 7.89 -4.89
N ALA A 244 5.39 9.14 -5.23
CA ALA A 244 6.55 9.41 -6.05
C ALA A 244 7.85 8.88 -5.41
N ALA A 245 8.02 9.04 -4.09
CA ALA A 245 9.19 8.52 -3.39
C ALA A 245 9.33 7.00 -3.48
N ASN A 246 8.25 6.24 -3.23
CA ASN A 246 8.28 4.79 -3.33
C ASN A 246 8.39 4.30 -4.79
N GLN A 247 7.83 5.04 -5.75
CA GLN A 247 8.01 4.76 -7.18
C GLN A 247 9.48 4.92 -7.60
N LEU A 248 10.16 5.99 -7.16
CA LEU A 248 11.58 6.21 -7.43
C LEU A 248 12.46 5.10 -6.84
N LEU A 249 12.14 4.60 -5.64
CA LEU A 249 12.83 3.44 -5.08
C LEU A 249 12.75 2.21 -6.00
N LEU A 250 11.54 1.87 -6.48
CA LEU A 250 11.33 0.74 -7.38
C LEU A 250 12.12 0.89 -8.69
N LEU A 251 12.05 2.07 -9.30
CA LEU A 251 12.79 2.36 -10.55
C LEU A 251 14.31 2.25 -10.36
N ASN A 252 14.83 2.79 -9.25
CA ASN A 252 16.26 2.72 -8.93
C ASN A 252 16.76 1.29 -8.67
N LEU A 253 15.88 0.38 -8.28
CA LEU A 253 16.19 -1.05 -8.12
C LEU A 253 16.13 -1.83 -9.43
N GLY A 254 15.69 -1.21 -10.53
CA GLY A 254 15.54 -1.84 -11.83
C GLY A 254 14.19 -2.51 -12.07
N VAL A 255 13.15 -2.16 -11.29
CA VAL A 255 11.77 -2.50 -11.65
C VAL A 255 11.37 -1.70 -12.89
N ASP A 256 10.86 -2.38 -13.92
CA ASP A 256 10.48 -1.72 -15.17
C ASP A 256 9.34 -0.72 -14.91
N ALA A 257 9.42 0.48 -15.49
CA ALA A 257 8.38 1.50 -15.32
C ALA A 257 7.00 1.00 -15.81
N ARG A 258 6.96 0.10 -16.80
CA ARG A 258 5.75 -0.55 -17.32
C ARG A 258 5.22 -1.64 -16.41
N ASN A 259 5.91 -1.93 -15.31
CA ASN A 259 5.51 -2.88 -14.28
C ASN A 259 5.09 -2.16 -12.99
N ILE A 260 4.96 -0.83 -12.99
CA ILE A 260 4.54 -0.06 -11.82
C ILE A 260 3.20 0.61 -12.10
N ALA A 261 2.18 0.22 -11.34
CA ALA A 261 0.88 0.87 -11.30
C ALA A 261 0.78 1.81 -10.08
N THR A 262 0.10 2.93 -10.24
CA THR A 262 -0.22 3.86 -9.15
C THR A 262 -1.69 4.25 -9.19
N THR A 263 -2.16 4.97 -8.18
CA THR A 263 -3.51 5.54 -8.14
C THR A 263 -3.48 6.99 -7.66
N ASP A 264 -4.43 7.78 -8.16
CA ASP A 264 -4.66 9.18 -7.78
C ASP A 264 -5.57 9.34 -6.54
N TYR A 265 -6.04 8.24 -5.95
CA TYR A 265 -6.85 8.28 -4.73
C TYR A 265 -6.03 8.75 -3.52
N CYS A 266 -6.18 10.03 -3.20
CA CYS A 266 -5.74 10.59 -1.93
C CYS A 266 -6.72 10.22 -0.81
N THR A 267 -6.26 9.51 0.23
CA THR A 267 -7.08 9.09 1.38
C THR A 267 -7.76 10.27 2.07
N ARG A 268 -7.02 11.38 2.25
CA ARG A 268 -7.55 12.61 2.85
C ARG A 268 -8.60 13.30 1.98
N CYS A 269 -8.45 13.29 0.65
CA CYS A 269 -9.43 13.88 -0.27
C CYS A 269 -10.66 13.01 -0.46
N ASN A 270 -10.55 11.71 -0.20
CA ASN A 270 -11.59 10.72 -0.46
C ASN A 270 -12.04 10.03 0.85
N PRO A 271 -12.49 10.78 1.87
CA PRO A 271 -12.87 10.21 3.15
C PRO A 271 -14.11 9.31 3.06
N GLY A 272 -14.88 9.37 1.96
CA GLY A 272 -15.99 8.45 1.71
C GLY A 272 -15.54 7.02 1.39
N TYR A 273 -14.34 6.84 0.83
CA TYR A 273 -13.80 5.53 0.49
C TYR A 273 -12.74 5.05 1.48
N PHE A 274 -11.93 5.95 2.05
CA PHE A 274 -10.79 5.54 2.87
C PHE A 274 -10.77 6.23 4.23
N PHE A 275 -10.22 5.53 5.21
CA PHE A 275 -9.79 6.16 6.45
C PHE A 275 -8.53 7.00 6.20
N SER A 276 -8.42 8.14 6.89
CA SER A 276 -7.27 9.03 6.81
C SER A 276 -6.93 9.54 8.20
N SER A 277 -5.72 9.23 8.68
CA SER A 277 -5.24 9.68 9.99
C SER A 277 -5.19 11.21 10.06
N ARG A 278 -4.76 11.87 8.99
CA ARG A 278 -4.70 13.32 8.87
C ARG A 278 -6.08 13.96 8.87
N TYR A 279 -7.06 13.34 8.19
CA TYR A 279 -8.44 13.82 8.21
C TYR A 279 -9.09 13.63 9.59
N GLY A 280 -8.98 12.43 10.15
CA GLY A 280 -9.53 12.05 11.46
C GLY A 280 -8.71 12.55 12.66
N LYS A 281 -7.66 13.36 12.43
CA LYS A 281 -6.76 13.89 13.47
C LYS A 281 -6.22 12.80 14.42
N GLY A 282 -5.83 11.66 13.85
CA GLY A 282 -5.34 10.48 14.57
C GLY A 282 -6.43 9.52 15.03
N ASN A 283 -7.68 9.98 15.18
CA ASN A 283 -8.80 9.15 15.61
C ASN A 283 -9.63 8.67 14.40
N THR A 284 -9.23 7.54 13.82
CA THR A 284 -9.88 6.95 12.64
C THR A 284 -9.57 5.46 12.55
N GLY A 285 -10.36 4.71 11.77
CA GLY A 285 -10.11 3.29 11.47
C GLY A 285 -8.87 3.04 10.59
N ARG A 286 -8.63 1.77 10.27
CA ARG A 286 -7.61 1.31 9.31
C ARG A 286 -8.28 0.46 8.23
N PHE A 287 -7.92 0.71 6.99
CA PHE A 287 -8.18 -0.21 5.88
C PHE A 287 -6.94 -1.08 5.65
N ILE A 288 -7.04 -2.15 4.88
CA ILE A 288 -5.92 -3.05 4.62
C ILE A 288 -5.66 -3.24 3.14
N ALA A 289 -4.40 -3.48 2.80
CA ALA A 289 -4.00 -3.95 1.48
C ALA A 289 -3.40 -5.35 1.64
N GLY A 290 -3.77 -6.27 0.74
CA GLY A 290 -3.46 -7.69 0.91
C GLY A 290 -3.20 -8.41 -0.40
N MET A 291 -2.42 -9.49 -0.31
CA MET A 291 -2.14 -10.43 -1.40
C MET A 291 -2.17 -11.87 -0.90
N MET A 292 -2.53 -12.80 -1.77
CA MET A 292 -2.48 -14.24 -1.50
C MET A 292 -2.20 -15.02 -2.79
N LEU A 293 -1.40 -16.07 -2.70
CA LEU A 293 -1.22 -17.07 -3.75
C LEU A 293 -2.20 -18.23 -3.54
N TRP A 294 -2.81 -18.73 -4.61
CA TRP A 294 -3.63 -19.95 -4.61
C TRP A 294 -2.77 -21.21 -4.80
#